data_AF-A0A396JEU0-F1
#
_entry.id   AF-A0A396JEU0-F1
#
_cell.length_a   1.000
_cell.length_b   1.000
_cell.length_c   1.000
_cell.angle_alpha   90.00
_cell.angle_beta   90.00
_cell.angle_gamma   90.00
#
_symmetry.space_group_name_H-M   'P 1'
#
loop_
_entity.id
_entity.type
_entity.pdbx_description
1 polymer ?
#
loop_
_entity_poly.entity_id
_entity_poly.type
_entity_poly.pdbx_seq_one_letter_code
_entity_poly.pdbx_strand_id
1 'polypeptide(L)'
;MLFAIVANSVATIVETVRRNAAIEQGFEDQPTSVINMSALWLVPEFVLFGFAESFTPVGLVEFFYCYFPKSMCSFAMAMFTFEVVSVVLVSIVDMVTIGGNESWLSTNINRGHLNY
;
A
#
# COMPACT_ATOMS: atom_id res chain seq x y z
N MET A 1 9.71 -9.48 -2.26
CA MET A 1 9.44 -8.46 -3.31
C MET A 1 8.42 -8.89 -4.37
N LEU A 2 8.60 -9.99 -5.11
CA LEU A 2 7.60 -10.42 -6.12
C LEU A 2 6.19 -10.57 -5.54
N PHE A 3 6.05 -11.27 -4.41
CA PHE A 3 4.77 -11.45 -3.73
C PHE A 3 4.11 -10.12 -3.32
N ALA A 4 4.90 -9.12 -2.88
CA ALA A 4 4.38 -7.80 -2.53
C ALA A 4 3.86 -7.03 -3.75
N ILE A 5 4.55 -7.12 -4.90
CA ILE A 5 4.10 -6.49 -6.16
C ILE A 5 2.77 -7.09 -6.60
N VAL A 6 2.65 -8.42 -6.54
CA VAL A 6 1.40 -9.12 -6.90
C VAL A 6 0.31 -8.79 -5.88
N ALA A 7 0.61 -8.75 -4.58
CA ALA A 7 -0.33 -8.36 -3.53
C ALA A 7 -0.89 -6.95 -3.78
N ASN A 8 -0.02 -5.95 -4.03
CA ASN A 8 -0.46 -4.59 -4.35
C ASN A 8 -1.31 -4.53 -5.63
N SER A 9 -0.98 -5.35 -6.63
CA SER A 9 -1.78 -5.43 -7.86
C SER A 9 -3.18 -5.99 -7.60
N VAL A 10 -3.27 -7.03 -6.77
CA VAL A 10 -4.56 -7.60 -6.31
C VAL A 10 -5.34 -6.56 -5.51
N ALA A 11 -4.67 -5.83 -4.60
CA ALA A 11 -5.27 -4.76 -3.81
C ALA A 11 -5.92 -3.69 -4.70
N THR A 12 -5.21 -3.24 -5.75
CA THR A 12 -5.74 -2.28 -6.72
C THR A 12 -7.00 -2.80 -7.42
N ILE A 13 -7.02 -4.08 -7.81
CA ILE A 13 -8.19 -4.69 -8.46
C ILE A 13 -9.37 -4.76 -7.49
N VAL A 14 -9.14 -5.23 -6.26
CA VAL A 14 -10.17 -5.34 -5.22
C VAL A 14 -10.75 -3.97 -4.88
N GLU A 15 -9.89 -2.95 -4.74
CA GLU A 15 -10.30 -1.58 -4.46
C GLU A 15 -11.09 -0.96 -5.62
N THR A 16 -10.72 -1.26 -6.86
CA THR A 16 -11.49 -0.82 -8.04
C THR A 16 -12.90 -1.41 -8.03
N VAL A 17 -13.02 -2.70 -7.71
CA VAL A 17 -14.33 -3.38 -7.59
C VAL A 17 -15.14 -2.79 -6.42
N ARG A 18 -14.52 -2.58 -5.26
CA ARG A 18 -15.16 -1.99 -4.07
C ARG A 18 -15.68 -0.59 -4.37
N ARG A 19 -14.88 0.25 -5.03
CA ARG A 19 -15.24 1.62 -5.41
C ARG A 19 -16.42 1.64 -6.38
N ASN A 20 -16.40 0.80 -7.41
CA ASN A 20 -17.52 0.71 -8.37
C ASN A 20 -18.82 0.29 -7.65
N ALA A 21 -18.75 -0.68 -6.75
CA ALA A 21 -19.91 -1.09 -5.94
C ALA A 21 -20.43 0.04 -5.03
N ALA A 22 -19.54 0.89 -4.49
CA ALA A 22 -19.92 2.07 -3.70
C ALA A 22 -20.68 3.10 -4.55
N ILE A 23 -20.22 3.35 -5.78
CA ILE A 23 -20.84 4.28 -6.72
C ILE A 23 -22.22 3.76 -7.17
N GLU A 24 -22.32 2.48 -7.52
CA GLU A 24 -23.60 1.85 -7.93
C GLU A 24 -24.67 1.88 -6.82
N GLN A 25 -24.25 1.80 -5.56
CA GLN A 25 -25.14 1.86 -4.40
C GLN A 25 -25.49 3.30 -3.99
N GLY A 26 -24.96 4.32 -4.67
CA GLY A 26 -25.20 5.74 -4.37
C GLY A 26 -24.42 6.26 -3.15
N PHE A 27 -23.36 5.56 -2.74
CA PHE A 27 -22.55 5.91 -1.58
C PHE A 27 -21.25 6.65 -1.91
N GLU A 28 -21.15 7.23 -3.11
CA GLU A 28 -19.96 7.95 -3.58
C GLU A 28 -19.47 9.02 -2.58
N ASP A 29 -20.39 9.78 -2.00
CA ASP A 29 -20.12 10.85 -1.03
C ASP A 29 -20.15 10.38 0.44
N GLN A 30 -20.37 9.09 0.68
CA GLN A 30 -20.48 8.50 2.02
C GLN A 30 -19.36 7.48 2.25
N PRO A 31 -18.15 7.92 2.63
CA PRO A 31 -16.98 7.05 2.75
C PRO A 31 -17.09 5.99 3.86
N THR A 32 -18.00 6.18 4.83
CA THR A 32 -18.23 5.27 5.97
C THR A 32 -19.42 4.34 5.78
N SER A 33 -20.07 4.38 4.61
CA SER A 33 -21.19 3.51 4.29
C SER A 33 -20.75 2.04 4.19
N VAL A 34 -21.66 1.13 4.55
CA VAL A 34 -21.41 -0.30 4.44
C VAL A 34 -21.77 -0.76 3.03
N ILE A 35 -20.75 -1.11 2.26
CA ILE A 35 -20.91 -1.67 0.92
C ILE A 35 -21.24 -3.16 1.05
N ASN A 36 -22.23 -3.63 0.29
CA ASN A 36 -22.56 -5.06 0.20
C ASN A 36 -21.49 -5.84 -0.59
N MET A 37 -20.30 -6.01 0.00
CA MET A 37 -19.18 -6.78 -0.54
C MET A 37 -18.71 -7.80 0.48
N SER A 38 -18.39 -9.02 0.03
CA SER A 38 -17.86 -10.05 0.93
C SER A 38 -16.46 -9.68 1.42
N ALA A 39 -16.20 -9.84 2.73
CA ALA A 39 -14.86 -9.69 3.30
C ALA A 39 -13.84 -10.69 2.72
N LEU A 40 -14.30 -11.76 2.06
CA LEU A 40 -13.44 -12.76 1.43
C LEU A 40 -12.56 -12.19 0.30
N TRP A 41 -12.93 -11.05 -0.28
CA TRP A 41 -12.13 -10.39 -1.31
C TRP A 41 -10.76 -9.90 -0.83
N LEU A 42 -10.58 -9.71 0.48
CA LEU A 42 -9.30 -9.33 1.08
C LEU A 42 -8.34 -10.53 1.27
N VAL A 43 -8.88 -11.74 1.33
CA VAL A 43 -8.10 -12.97 1.53
C VAL A 43 -6.95 -13.14 0.54
N PRO A 44 -7.14 -13.00 -0.79
CA PRO A 44 -6.04 -13.21 -1.74
C PRO A 44 -4.87 -12.25 -1.54
N GLU A 45 -5.15 -10.97 -1.25
CA GLU A 45 -4.12 -9.97 -0.96
C GLU A 45 -3.36 -10.32 0.32
N PHE A 46 -4.05 -10.62 1.42
CA PHE A 46 -3.43 -10.94 2.71
C PHE A 46 -2.59 -12.22 2.66
N VAL A 47 -3.01 -13.24 1.90
CA VAL A 47 -2.22 -14.46 1.73
C VAL A 47 -0.90 -14.15 1.02
N LEU A 48 -0.94 -13.36 -0.06
CA LEU A 48 0.26 -12.93 -0.77
C LEU A 48 1.16 -12.06 0.10
N PHE A 49 0.57 -11.18 0.91
CA PHE A 49 1.30 -10.35 1.86
C PHE A 49 2.00 -11.21 2.93
N GLY A 50 1.33 -12.25 3.45
CA GLY A 50 1.94 -13.19 4.39
C GLY A 50 3.15 -13.92 3.81
N PHE A 51 3.10 -14.30 2.54
CA PHE A 51 4.28 -14.82 1.84
C PHE A 51 5.37 -13.75 1.67
N ALA A 52 4.99 -12.52 1.31
CA ALA A 52 5.94 -11.42 1.17
C ALA A 52 6.70 -11.16 2.49
N GLU A 53 6.00 -11.11 3.62
CA GLU A 53 6.55 -10.92 4.97
C GLU A 53 7.45 -12.10 5.41
N SER A 54 7.08 -13.33 5.03
CA SER A 54 7.87 -14.51 5.41
C SER A 54 9.19 -14.62 4.63
N PHE A 55 9.17 -14.30 3.34
CA PHE A 55 10.32 -14.51 2.45
C PHE A 55 11.20 -13.27 2.26
N THR A 56 10.66 -12.06 2.33
CA THR A 56 11.43 -10.83 2.06
C THR A 56 12.56 -10.60 3.07
N PRO A 57 12.35 -10.75 4.39
CA PRO A 57 13.43 -10.59 5.37
C PRO A 57 14.54 -11.61 5.19
N VAL A 58 14.20 -12.87 4.90
CA VAL A 58 15.18 -13.95 4.66
C VAL A 58 16.05 -13.61 3.46
N GLY A 59 15.44 -13.22 2.34
CA GLY A 59 16.19 -12.83 1.13
C GLY A 59 17.04 -11.58 1.33
N LEU A 60 16.56 -10.60 2.09
CA LEU A 60 17.35 -9.40 2.44
C LEU A 60 18.57 -9.75 3.29
N VAL A 61 18.38 -10.59 4.32
CA VAL A 61 19.47 -11.03 5.20
C VAL A 61 20.53 -11.79 4.41
N GLU A 62 20.12 -12.74 3.56
CA GLU A 62 21.04 -13.50 2.71
C GLU A 62 21.79 -12.59 1.72
N PHE A 63 21.08 -11.65 1.10
CA PHE A 63 21.69 -10.64 0.22
C PHE A 63 22.74 -9.79 0.96
N PHE A 64 22.41 -9.32 2.17
CA PHE A 64 23.37 -8.57 2.99
C PHE A 64 24.60 -9.41 3.34
N TYR A 65 24.44 -10.68 3.67
CA TYR A 65 25.58 -11.57 3.96
C TYR A 65 26.47 -11.84 2.75
N CYS A 66 25.90 -11.98 1.55
CA CYS A 66 26.68 -12.27 0.33
C CYS A 66 27.40 -11.03 -0.23
N TYR A 67 26.81 -9.84 -0.10
CA TYR A 67 27.26 -8.66 -0.83
C TYR A 67 27.83 -7.53 0.04
N PHE A 68 27.55 -7.49 1.35
CA PHE A 68 28.06 -6.41 2.21
C PHE A 68 29.30 -6.84 3.02
N PRO A 69 30.38 -6.03 3.02
CA PRO A 69 31.50 -6.27 3.91
C PRO A 69 31.07 -6.05 5.38
N LYS A 70 31.73 -6.76 6.32
CA LYS A 70 31.41 -6.69 7.77
C LYS A 70 31.37 -5.26 8.34
N SER A 71 32.08 -4.30 7.73
CA SER A 71 32.08 -2.89 8.12
C SER A 71 30.78 -2.13 7.83
N MET A 72 29.89 -2.68 6.99
CA MET A 72 28.63 -2.03 6.58
C MET A 72 27.40 -2.55 7.34
N CYS A 73 27.60 -3.31 8.42
CA CYS A 73 26.50 -3.88 9.21
C CYS A 73 25.55 -2.79 9.76
N SER A 74 26.08 -1.64 10.19
CA SER A 74 25.26 -0.49 10.62
C SER A 74 24.44 0.13 9.49
N PHE A 75 24.92 0.11 8.25
CA PHE A 75 24.16 0.60 7.09
C PHE A 75 23.00 -0.34 6.76
N ALA A 76 23.21 -1.66 6.82
CA ALA A 76 22.13 -2.64 6.64
C ALA A 76 21.02 -2.48 7.69
N MET A 77 21.39 -2.27 8.96
CA MET A 77 20.42 -2.01 10.04
C MET A 77 19.67 -0.69 9.85
N ALA A 78 20.34 0.36 9.34
CA ALA A 78 19.69 1.62 9.00
C ALA A 78 18.66 1.46 7.87
N MET A 79 18.93 0.63 6.86
CA MET A 79 17.97 0.33 5.77
C MET A 79 16.69 -0.31 6.27
N PHE A 80 16.74 -1.19 7.27
CA PHE A 80 15.52 -1.74 7.89
C PHE A 80 14.68 -0.67 8.59
N THR A 81 15.31 0.35 9.18
CA THR A 81 14.58 1.43 9.87
C THR A 81 14.04 2.52 8.94
N PHE A 82 14.43 2.53 7.66
CA PHE A 82 13.99 3.56 6.70
C PHE A 82 12.55 3.38 6.18
N GLU A 83 11.80 2.35 6.59
CA GLU A 83 10.40 2.16 6.18
C GLU A 83 9.49 3.35 6.51
N VAL A 84 9.82 4.12 7.56
CA VAL A 84 9.08 5.34 7.96
C VAL A 84 9.14 6.47 6.94
N VAL A 85 10.05 6.42 5.97
CA VAL A 85 10.15 7.42 4.89
C VAL A 85 8.89 7.42 4.02
N SER A 86 8.24 6.27 3.85
CA SER A 86 7.01 6.15 3.06
C SER A 86 5.89 7.04 3.59
N VAL A 87 5.68 7.08 4.91
CA VAL A 87 4.66 7.90 5.57
C VAL A 87 4.93 9.38 5.36
N VAL A 88 6.20 9.80 5.52
CA VAL A 88 6.61 11.18 5.30
C VAL A 88 6.38 11.60 3.85
N LEU A 89 6.68 10.73 2.88
CA LEU A 89 6.43 10.99 1.46
C LEU A 89 4.94 11.17 1.17
N VAL A 90 4.08 10.28 1.70
CA VAL A 90 2.63 10.38 1.57
C VAL A 90 2.11 11.71 2.15
N SER A 91 2.59 12.11 3.32
CA SER A 91 2.22 13.39 3.94
C SER A 91 2.67 14.61 3.13
N ILE A 92 3.86 14.55 2.52
CA ILE A 92 4.35 15.63 1.64
C ILE A 92 3.47 15.74 0.39
N VAL A 93 3.14 14.62 -0.24
CA VAL A 93 2.27 14.59 -1.42
C VAL A 93 0.90 15.19 -1.08
N ASP A 94 0.32 14.81 0.05
CA ASP A 94 -0.95 15.37 0.51
C ASP A 94 -0.84 16.88 0.73
N MET A 95 0.19 17.34 1.46
CA MET A 95 0.43 18.77 1.72
C MET A 95 0.56 19.59 0.43
N VAL A 96 1.27 19.07 -0.57
CA VAL A 96 1.50 19.77 -1.85
C VAL A 96 0.22 19.81 -2.70
N THR A 97 -0.65 18.81 -2.61
CA THR A 97 -1.83 18.70 -3.50
C THR A 97 -3.06 19.46 -2.98
N ILE A 98 -3.09 19.89 -1.71
CA ILE A 98 -4.23 20.62 -1.11
C ILE A 98 -4.50 22.00 -1.76
N GLY A 99 -3.55 22.56 -2.52
CA GLY A 99 -3.55 23.96 -2.94
C GLY A 99 -4.60 24.44 -3.97
N GLY A 100 -5.55 23.63 -4.43
CA GLY A 100 -6.49 24.10 -5.47
C GLY A 100 -7.81 23.36 -5.68
N ASN A 101 -7.96 22.10 -5.23
CA ASN A 101 -9.20 21.31 -5.26
C ASN A 101 -9.08 20.10 -4.30
N GLU A 102 -9.95 19.09 -4.37
CA GLU A 102 -9.80 17.82 -3.62
C GLU A 102 -8.36 17.26 -3.73
N SER A 103 -7.75 16.93 -2.59
CA SER A 103 -6.39 16.38 -2.52
C SER A 103 -6.26 15.08 -3.35
N TRP A 104 -5.04 14.77 -3.81
CA TRP A 104 -4.73 13.47 -4.42
C TRP A 104 -5.15 12.31 -3.50
N LEU A 105 -4.97 12.51 -2.20
CA LEU A 105 -5.35 11.64 -1.10
C LEU A 105 -6.58 12.23 -0.38
N SER A 106 -7.64 12.53 -1.14
CA SER A 106 -8.90 13.06 -0.61
C SER A 106 -9.39 12.23 0.58
N THR A 107 -9.87 12.89 1.64
CA THR A 107 -10.49 12.25 2.81
C THR A 107 -11.64 11.31 2.40
N ASN A 108 -12.28 11.59 1.26
CA ASN A 108 -13.16 10.65 0.60
C ASN A 108 -12.36 9.79 -0.40
N ILE A 109 -12.07 8.55 0.00
CA ILE A 109 -11.34 7.57 -0.82
C ILE A 109 -12.02 7.29 -2.18
N ASN A 110 -13.35 7.46 -2.28
CA ASN A 110 -14.07 7.24 -3.52
C ASN A 110 -13.81 8.35 -4.56
N ARG A 111 -13.42 9.55 -4.10
CA ARG A 111 -13.12 10.73 -4.94
C ARG A 111 -11.62 10.97 -5.15
N GLY A 112 -10.75 10.23 -4.45
CA GLY A 112 -9.30 10.31 -4.65
C GLY A 112 -8.88 9.97 -6.08
N HIS A 113 -7.82 10.61 -6.57
CA HIS A 113 -7.31 10.47 -7.93
C HIS A 113 -6.36 9.28 -8.10
N LEU A 114 -6.49 8.24 -7.28
CA LEU A 114 -5.57 7.08 -7.24
C LEU A 114 -5.55 6.23 -8.52
N ASN A 115 -6.55 6.39 -9.40
CA ASN A 115 -6.79 5.53 -10.57
C ASN A 115 -6.67 6.27 -11.92
N TYR A 116 -5.91 7.37 -12.01
CA TYR A 116 -5.69 8.10 -13.27
C TYR A 116 -4.20 8.14 -13.65
#